data_AF-A0A7S4IRF6-F1
#
_entry.id   AF-A0A7S4IRF6-F1
#
_cell.length_a   1.000
_cell.length_b   1.000
_cell.length_c   1.000
_cell.angle_alpha   90.00
_cell.angle_beta   90.00
_cell.angle_gamma   90.00
#
_symmetry.space_group_name_H-M   'P 1'
#
loop_
_entity.id
_entity.type
_entity.pdbx_description
1 polymer ?
#
loop_
_entity_poly.entity_id
_entity_poly.type
_entity_poly.pdbx_seq_one_letter_code
_entity_poly.pdbx_strand_id
1 'polypeptide(L)'
;MNIPSSNQCRVHTIVGEVQSVIATMRNNNRFSALSTRESPLLKEFKQLRSQLRPSTDVEKLDPMVYLKPFLNVIHSEETSGPITGAALNSVDKFLTYGFLKDSPLCVKAMKKIAD
;
A
#
# COMPACT_ATOMS: atom_id res chain seq x y z
N MET A 1 -3.88 26.86 14.95
CA MET A 1 -3.25 25.91 14.01
C MET A 1 -3.55 24.51 14.52
N ASN A 2 -4.22 23.67 13.72
CA ASN A 2 -4.52 22.29 14.09
C ASN A 2 -3.30 21.43 13.70
N ILE A 3 -2.48 21.04 14.67
CA ILE A 3 -1.32 20.19 14.43
C ILE A 3 -1.87 18.79 14.08
N PRO A 4 -1.58 18.24 12.89
CA PRO A 4 -2.06 16.90 12.55
C PRO A 4 -1.54 15.90 13.58
N SER A 5 -2.45 15.09 14.12
CA SER A 5 -2.08 14.03 15.05
C SER A 5 -1.14 13.03 14.37
N SER A 6 -0.30 12.34 15.14
CA SER A 6 0.60 11.29 14.63
C SER A 6 -0.13 10.31 13.71
N ASN A 7 -1.35 9.92 14.07
CA ASN A 7 -2.20 9.06 13.27
C ASN A 7 -2.60 9.67 11.91
N GLN A 8 -2.94 10.97 11.85
CA GLN A 8 -3.25 11.63 10.58
C GLN A 8 -2.05 11.68 9.64
N CYS A 9 -0.84 11.87 10.18
CA CYS A 9 0.40 11.77 9.41
C CYS A 9 0.57 10.36 8.81
N ARG A 10 0.31 9.31 9.60
CA ARG A 10 0.39 7.91 9.14
C ARG A 10 -0.59 7.58 8.02
N VAL A 11 -1.83 8.04 8.12
CA VAL A 11 -2.82 7.89 7.04
C VAL A 11 -2.30 8.54 5.75
N HIS A 12 -1.76 9.77 5.83
CA HIS A 12 -1.21 10.46 4.66
C HIS A 12 -0.02 9.72 4.05
N THR A 13 0.85 9.10 4.86
CA THR A 13 1.95 8.26 4.36
C THR A 13 1.41 7.09 3.54
N ILE A 14 0.46 6.31 4.07
CA ILE A 14 -0.10 5.16 3.32
C ILE A 14 -0.79 5.63 2.04
N VAL A 15 -1.58 6.70 2.11
CA VAL A 15 -2.27 7.26 0.93
C VAL A 15 -1.25 7.75 -0.12
N GLY A 16 -0.15 8.37 0.30
CA GLY A 16 0.93 8.81 -0.58
C GLY A 16 1.62 7.65 -1.30
N GLU A 17 1.96 6.58 -0.56
CA GLU A 17 2.55 5.38 -1.14
C GLU A 17 1.59 4.67 -2.11
N VAL A 18 0.29 4.56 -1.76
CA VAL A 18 -0.75 4.03 -2.65
C VAL A 18 -0.82 4.83 -3.95
N GLN A 19 -0.79 6.16 -3.88
CA GLN A 19 -0.83 7.01 -5.07
C GLN A 19 0.43 6.88 -5.92
N SER A 20 1.59 6.74 -5.29
CA SER A 20 2.87 6.51 -5.99
C SER A 20 2.83 5.23 -6.82
N VAL A 21 2.38 4.11 -6.23
CA VAL A 21 2.26 2.83 -6.96
C VAL A 21 1.22 2.94 -8.08
N ILE A 22 0.04 3.52 -7.82
CA ILE A 22 -0.98 3.75 -8.86
C ILE A 22 -0.43 4.57 -10.03
N ALA A 23 0.36 5.61 -9.76
CA ALA A 23 0.96 6.43 -10.81
C ALA A 23 1.94 5.61 -11.66
N THR A 24 2.80 4.80 -11.02
CA THR A 24 3.74 3.91 -11.72
C THR A 24 3.02 2.85 -12.55
N MET A 25 1.91 2.30 -12.04
CA MET A 25 1.07 1.36 -12.80
C MET A 25 0.46 2.04 -14.03
N ARG A 26 -0.09 3.25 -13.90
CA ARG A 26 -0.68 4.00 -15.03
C ARG A 26 0.33 4.42 -16.08
N ASN A 27 1.57 4.69 -15.69
CA ASN A 27 2.64 5.03 -16.63
C ASN A 27 3.21 3.80 -17.36
N ASN A 28 2.79 2.58 -17.00
CA ASN A 28 3.09 1.38 -17.77
C ASN A 28 2.05 1.22 -18.90
N ASN A 29 2.50 1.25 -20.17
CA ASN A 29 1.64 1.12 -21.36
C ASN A 29 0.74 -0.13 -21.35
N ARG A 30 1.12 -1.21 -20.63
CA ARG A 30 0.27 -2.40 -20.45
C ARG A 30 -0.98 -2.16 -19.60
N PHE A 31 -0.94 -1.27 -18.61
CA PHE A 31 -2.12 -0.90 -17.78
C PHE A 31 -2.87 0.32 -18.32
N SER A 32 -2.28 1.07 -19.27
CA SER A 32 -2.83 2.32 -19.80
C SER A 32 -3.48 2.17 -21.18
N ALA A 33 -2.91 1.36 -22.09
CA ALA A 33 -3.25 1.46 -23.51
C ALA A 33 -3.87 0.20 -24.16
N LEU A 34 -3.92 -0.96 -23.48
CA LEU A 34 -4.35 -2.23 -24.13
C LEU A 34 -5.53 -2.95 -23.47
N SER A 35 -6.02 -2.50 -22.33
CA SER A 35 -7.10 -3.19 -21.61
C SER A 35 -8.22 -2.21 -21.28
N THR A 36 -9.36 -2.32 -21.97
CA THR A 36 -10.64 -1.73 -21.55
C THR A 36 -11.09 -2.19 -20.15
N ARG A 37 -10.39 -3.18 -19.58
CA ARG A 37 -10.55 -3.68 -18.22
C ARG A 37 -9.42 -3.19 -17.33
N GLU A 38 -9.78 -2.52 -16.25
CA GLU A 38 -8.88 -2.23 -15.14
C GLU A 38 -8.32 -3.53 -14.56
N SER A 39 -7.04 -3.54 -14.21
CA SER A 39 -6.43 -4.73 -13.61
C SER A 39 -6.91 -4.97 -12.18
N PRO A 40 -6.99 -6.25 -11.75
CA PRO A 40 -7.32 -6.59 -10.36
C PRO A 40 -6.40 -5.90 -9.35
N LEU A 41 -5.09 -5.84 -9.62
CA LEU A 41 -4.10 -5.18 -8.77
C LEU A 41 -4.39 -3.68 -8.61
N LEU A 42 -4.70 -2.97 -9.71
CA LEU A 42 -5.02 -1.54 -9.65
C LEU A 42 -6.32 -1.29 -8.85
N LYS A 43 -7.29 -2.19 -8.98
CA LYS A 43 -8.55 -2.13 -8.23
C LYS A 43 -8.32 -2.27 -6.72
N GLU A 44 -7.43 -3.17 -6.29
CA GLU A 44 -7.07 -3.32 -4.87
C GLU A 44 -6.49 -2.04 -4.27
N PHE A 45 -5.60 -1.34 -4.99
CA PHE A 45 -5.07 -0.05 -4.54
C PHE A 45 -6.14 1.04 -4.46
N LYS A 46 -7.03 1.12 -5.45
CA LYS A 46 -8.17 2.06 -5.42
C LYS A 46 -9.10 1.78 -4.24
N GLN A 47 -9.38 0.50 -3.97
CA GLN A 47 -10.19 0.07 -2.84
C GLN A 47 -9.52 0.36 -1.49
N LEU A 48 -8.20 0.18 -1.37
CA LEU A 48 -7.48 0.56 -0.16
C LEU A 48 -7.57 2.08 0.07
N ARG A 49 -7.35 2.89 -0.98
CA ARG A 49 -7.47 4.35 -0.90
C ARG A 49 -8.85 4.81 -0.42
N SER A 50 -9.94 4.17 -0.86
CA SER A 50 -11.29 4.56 -0.45
C SER A 50 -11.61 4.18 1.00
N GLN A 51 -10.95 3.16 1.55
CA GLN A 51 -11.08 2.75 2.96
C GLN A 51 -10.29 3.65 3.92
N LEU A 52 -9.18 4.24 3.45
CA LEU A 52 -8.34 5.15 4.24
C LEU A 52 -8.94 6.56 4.25
N ARG A 53 -9.76 6.84 5.27
CA ARG A 53 -10.32 8.16 5.54
C ARG A 53 -9.38 8.94 6.46
N PRO A 54 -9.44 10.29 6.48
CA PRO A 54 -8.65 11.10 7.43
C PRO A 54 -8.86 10.73 8.90
N SER A 55 -10.03 10.16 9.23
CA SER A 55 -10.39 9.68 10.57
C SER A 55 -10.00 8.23 10.85
N THR A 56 -9.36 7.54 9.91
CA THR A 56 -8.93 6.14 10.09
C THR A 56 -7.85 6.08 11.16
N ASP A 57 -8.01 5.21 12.15
CA ASP A 57 -7.01 4.90 13.17
C ASP A 57 -6.12 3.76 12.67
N VAL A 58 -4.91 4.10 12.22
CA VAL A 58 -3.95 3.15 11.63
C VAL A 58 -3.38 2.21 12.69
N GLU A 59 -3.33 2.61 13.96
CA GLU A 59 -2.82 1.76 15.05
C GLU A 59 -3.75 0.58 15.34
N LYS A 60 -5.06 0.79 15.15
CA LYS A 60 -6.09 -0.24 15.34
C LYS A 60 -6.38 -1.05 14.09
N LEU A 61 -5.89 -0.61 12.93
CA LEU A 61 -6.09 -1.31 11.67
C LEU A 61 -5.15 -2.51 11.58
N ASP A 62 -5.68 -3.68 11.20
CA ASP A 62 -4.85 -4.84 10.88
C ASP A 62 -3.86 -4.45 9.76
N PRO A 63 -2.54 -4.57 9.99
CA PRO A 63 -1.55 -4.19 8.98
C PRO A 63 -1.72 -4.86 7.63
N MET A 64 -2.27 -6.08 7.59
CA MET A 64 -2.52 -6.79 6.35
C MET A 64 -3.56 -6.09 5.47
N VAL A 65 -4.43 -5.24 6.03
CA VAL A 65 -5.41 -4.47 5.23
C VAL A 65 -4.70 -3.54 4.25
N TYR A 66 -3.64 -2.85 4.70
CA TYR A 66 -2.89 -1.94 3.84
C TYR A 66 -1.66 -2.55 3.19
N LEU A 67 -1.06 -3.60 3.76
CA LEU A 67 0.09 -4.28 3.15
C LEU A 67 -0.29 -5.15 1.96
N LYS A 68 -1.47 -5.80 1.99
CA LYS A 68 -1.83 -6.83 1.01
C LYS A 68 -1.76 -6.36 -0.46
N PRO A 69 -2.26 -5.17 -0.85
CA PRO A 69 -2.15 -4.72 -2.24
C PRO A 69 -0.70 -4.54 -2.71
N PHE A 70 0.22 -4.16 -1.82
CA PHE A 70 1.65 -4.04 -2.14
C PHE A 70 2.29 -5.42 -2.33
N LEU A 71 2.01 -6.35 -1.43
CA LEU A 71 2.51 -7.73 -1.52
C LEU A 71 1.98 -8.46 -2.76
N ASN A 72 0.69 -8.27 -3.08
CA ASN A 72 0.08 -8.85 -4.29
C ASN A 72 0.76 -8.35 -5.57
N VAL A 73 1.19 -7.09 -5.62
CA VAL A 73 2.00 -6.58 -6.72
C VAL A 73 3.39 -7.21 -6.71
N ILE A 74 4.05 -7.30 -5.57
CA ILE A 74 5.42 -7.85 -5.47
C ILE A 74 5.47 -9.33 -5.93
N HIS A 75 4.44 -10.11 -5.59
CA HIS A 75 4.35 -11.54 -5.95
C HIS A 75 3.76 -11.79 -7.34
N SER A 76 3.26 -10.77 -8.04
CA SER A 76 2.63 -10.95 -9.34
C SER A 76 3.66 -10.94 -10.47
N GLU A 77 3.69 -12.03 -11.24
CA GLU A 77 4.48 -12.17 -12.47
C GLU A 77 4.08 -11.18 -13.58
N GLU A 78 2.90 -10.55 -13.45
CA GLU A 78 2.39 -9.57 -14.42
C GLU A 78 2.93 -8.16 -14.17
N THR A 79 3.70 -7.96 -13.10
CA THR A 79 4.22 -6.64 -12.72
C THR A 79 5.60 -6.39 -13.31
N SER A 80 5.84 -5.15 -13.76
CA SER A 80 7.14 -4.75 -14.28
C SER A 80 8.06 -4.28 -13.15
N GLY A 81 9.37 -4.37 -13.36
CA GLY A 81 10.39 -3.95 -12.38
C GLY A 81 10.12 -2.58 -11.72
N PRO A 82 9.71 -1.52 -12.46
CA PRO A 82 9.35 -0.24 -11.85
C PRO A 82 8.16 -0.33 -10.86
N ILE A 83 7.13 -1.11 -11.19
CA ILE A 83 5.96 -1.30 -10.34
C ILE A 83 6.35 -2.07 -9.07
N THR A 84 7.08 -3.19 -9.25
CA THR A 84 7.61 -4.00 -8.13
C THR A 84 8.52 -3.17 -7.22
N GLY A 85 9.42 -2.37 -7.80
CA GLY A 85 10.33 -1.50 -7.06
C GLY A 85 9.60 -0.42 -6.25
N ALA A 86 8.56 0.19 -6.82
CA ALA A 86 7.72 1.14 -6.11
C ALA A 86 7.02 0.48 -4.91
N ALA A 87 6.48 -0.72 -5.08
CA ALA A 87 5.80 -1.46 -4.02
C ALA A 87 6.77 -1.89 -2.90
N LEU A 88 7.96 -2.41 -3.25
CA LEU A 88 9.00 -2.78 -2.27
C LEU A 88 9.45 -1.57 -1.45
N ASN A 89 9.67 -0.43 -2.10
CA ASN A 89 10.05 0.81 -1.42
C ASN A 89 8.96 1.28 -0.43
N SER A 90 7.68 1.13 -0.78
CA SER A 90 6.58 1.44 0.15
C SER A 90 6.54 0.48 1.35
N VAL A 91 6.75 -0.82 1.14
CA VAL A 91 6.82 -1.82 2.23
C VAL A 91 8.00 -1.51 3.15
N ASP A 92 9.18 -1.20 2.62
CA ASP A 92 10.36 -0.81 3.40
C ASP A 92 10.09 0.42 4.28
N LYS A 93 9.43 1.45 3.73
CA LYS A 93 9.01 2.62 4.52
C LYS A 93 8.06 2.25 5.65
N PHE A 94 7.09 1.37 5.43
CA PHE A 94 6.17 0.95 6.48
C PHE A 94 6.89 0.20 7.61
N LEU A 95 7.88 -0.62 7.26
CA LEU A 95 8.73 -1.32 8.23
C LEU A 95 9.63 -0.33 9.01
N THR A 96 10.30 0.57 8.31
CA THR A 96 11.26 1.53 8.86
C THR A 96 10.57 2.58 9.74
N TYR A 97 9.39 3.07 9.34
CA TYR A 97 8.62 4.06 10.10
C TYR A 97 7.83 3.45 11.26
N GLY A 98 8.02 2.15 11.55
CA GLY A 98 7.42 1.51 12.72
C GLY A 98 5.92 1.24 12.59
N PHE A 99 5.34 1.24 11.38
CA PHE A 99 3.91 0.99 11.22
C PHE A 99 3.48 -0.36 11.77
N LEU A 100 4.42 -1.31 11.76
CA LEU A 100 4.25 -2.66 12.26
C LEU A 100 4.78 -2.84 13.69
N LYS A 101 5.50 -1.89 14.30
CA LYS A 101 6.13 -2.13 15.61
C LYS A 101 5.16 -2.05 16.79
N ASP A 102 4.09 -1.28 16.67
CA ASP A 102 3.19 -0.97 17.80
C ASP A 102 1.87 -1.76 17.81
N SER A 103 1.68 -2.72 16.90
CA SER A 103 0.43 -3.50 16.81
C SER A 103 0.64 -4.98 17.19
N PRO A 104 -0.16 -5.56 18.11
CA PRO A 104 -0.11 -6.99 18.41
C PRO A 104 -0.47 -7.88 17.20
N LEU A 105 -1.08 -7.30 16.15
CA LEU A 105 -1.37 -7.98 14.88
C LEU A 105 -0.14 -8.08 13.96
N CYS A 106 0.95 -7.36 14.27
CA CYS A 106 2.18 -7.35 13.49
C CYS A 106 2.81 -8.73 13.32
N VAL A 107 2.89 -9.53 14.39
CA VAL A 107 3.53 -10.86 14.32
C VAL A 107 2.86 -11.75 13.27
N LYS A 108 1.55 -11.62 13.09
CA LYS A 108 0.79 -12.33 12.05
C LYS A 108 1.07 -11.78 10.65
N ALA A 109 1.18 -10.46 10.52
CA ALA A 109 1.48 -9.81 9.25
C ALA A 109 2.91 -10.13 8.78
N MET A 110 3.90 -10.04 9.68
CA MET A 110 5.31 -10.32 9.38
C MET A 110 5.54 -11.75 8.92
N LYS A 111 4.86 -12.74 9.51
CA LYS A 111 4.93 -14.13 9.03
C LYS A 111 4.47 -14.27 7.58
N LYS A 112 3.37 -13.60 7.21
CA LYS A 112 2.83 -13.61 5.84
C LYS A 112 3.68 -12.88 4.81
N ILE A 113 4.65 -12.08 5.24
CA ILE A 113 5.64 -11.44 4.34
C ILE A 113 6.80 -12.41 4.09
N ALA A 114 7.11 -13.30 5.04
CA ALA A 114 8.27 -14.20 4.98
C ALA A 114 7.97 -15.57 4.34
N ASP A 115 6.68 -15.93 4.21
CA ASP A 115 6.18 -17.13 3.52
C ASP A 115 5.91 -16.82 2.03
#